data_AF-A0A1J5WHI1-F1
#
_entry.id   AF-A0A1J5WHI1-F1
#
_cell.length_a   1.000
_cell.length_b   1.000
_cell.length_c   1.000
_cell.angle_alpha   90.00
_cell.angle_beta   90.00
_cell.angle_gamma   90.00
#
_symmetry.space_group_name_H-M   'P 1'
#
loop_
_entity.id
_entity.type
_entity.pdbx_description
1 polymer ?
#
loop_
_entity_poly.entity_id
_entity_poly.type
_entity_poly.pdbx_seq_one_letter_code
_entity_poly.pdbx_strand_id
1 'polypeptide(L)'
;MFDLARESFAKHGDSFFLEESECVLIISKALLKKRHEDIQKKRRFLFSQKQEVLSGLVAQLQATDTFSLTQHLPNEIILLTEKTTVTMSNIEISEKVFFVLLEKTKVAIGERFSITKNIDNEDCIREHGMARETPICLERYEAGSSLVIENIERMSPSSIGCSLKEVLLHNTGLINILPKLRIKRDWEAEYLGLNTKEKEHVAGILEQGQTICFGRVKSMWLSEYAVSVVTKLSHEDFEVEELSLHASRKKHVAAVLEQEKPFCVGRVKSVWLECYAVSLITKMIIHEDNTMESFVLDAGKKHFSRILKKGDSSIELGRIRSSGFRVPKEIRRKLRYTLVDEEGKEMLEGERP
;
A
#
# COMPACT_ATOMS: atom_id res chain seq x y z
N MET A 1 -38.33 5.38 5.05
CA MET A 1 -38.06 3.98 4.65
C MET A 1 -36.57 3.80 4.85
N PHE A 2 -36.16 2.94 5.79
CA PHE A 2 -34.74 2.57 5.97
C PHE A 2 -34.38 1.69 4.77
N ASP A 3 -33.62 2.24 3.83
CA ASP A 3 -33.16 1.50 2.66
C ASP A 3 -31.73 1.04 2.94
N LEU A 4 -31.58 -0.13 3.56
CA LEU A 4 -30.26 -0.61 3.99
C LEU A 4 -29.33 -0.96 2.84
N ALA A 5 -29.86 -1.15 1.63
CA ALA A 5 -29.02 -1.22 0.45
C ALA A 5 -28.23 0.08 0.24
N ARG A 6 -28.73 1.22 0.75
CA ARG A 6 -28.02 2.51 0.76
C ARG A 6 -27.20 2.77 2.01
N GLU A 7 -27.41 2.04 3.11
CA GLU A 7 -26.75 2.30 4.40
C GLU A 7 -25.65 1.27 4.73
N SER A 8 -25.71 0.08 4.15
CA SER A 8 -24.66 -0.91 4.28
C SER A 8 -23.46 -0.54 3.43
N PHE A 9 -22.27 -0.68 4.00
CA PHE A 9 -21.04 -0.48 3.23
C PHE A 9 -20.72 -1.69 2.34
N ALA A 10 -21.30 -2.87 2.66
CA ALA A 10 -21.23 -4.10 1.88
C ALA A 10 -22.46 -4.98 2.09
N LYS A 11 -22.72 -5.90 1.15
CA LYS A 11 -23.84 -6.85 1.18
C LYS A 11 -23.35 -8.25 0.81
N HIS A 12 -23.95 -9.28 1.40
CA HIS A 12 -23.71 -10.66 1.02
C HIS A 12 -24.98 -11.51 1.18
N GLY A 13 -25.53 -12.00 0.08
CA GLY A 13 -26.82 -12.67 0.04
C GLY A 13 -27.93 -11.78 0.64
N ASP A 14 -28.57 -12.27 1.70
CA ASP A 14 -29.55 -11.53 2.48
C ASP A 14 -28.96 -10.83 3.72
N SER A 15 -27.63 -10.76 3.85
CA SER A 15 -26.94 -10.09 4.96
C SER A 15 -26.35 -8.74 4.54
N PHE A 16 -26.35 -7.79 5.47
CA PHE A 16 -25.83 -6.44 5.29
C PHE A 16 -24.74 -6.15 6.33
N PHE A 17 -23.66 -5.52 5.89
CA PHE A 17 -22.56 -5.07 6.74
C PHE A 17 -22.71 -3.57 7.01
N LEU A 18 -22.83 -3.21 8.28
CA LEU A 18 -22.94 -1.84 8.75
C LEU A 18 -21.67 -1.47 9.53
N GLU A 19 -21.14 -0.29 9.25
CA GLU A 19 -19.96 0.24 9.92
C GLU A 19 -20.40 1.29 10.94
N GLU A 20 -19.92 1.13 12.17
CA GLU A 20 -20.03 2.11 13.25
C GLU A 20 -18.64 2.51 13.72
N SER A 21 -18.56 3.59 14.50
CA SER A 21 -17.29 4.18 14.94
C SER A 21 -16.28 3.16 15.53
N GLU A 22 -16.73 2.19 16.32
CA GLU A 22 -15.87 1.20 16.99
C GLU A 22 -16.23 -0.26 16.68
N CYS A 23 -17.22 -0.52 15.81
CA CYS A 23 -17.69 -1.88 15.57
C CYS A 23 -18.25 -2.09 14.17
N VAL A 24 -18.38 -3.36 13.80
CA VAL A 24 -19.07 -3.81 12.58
C VAL A 24 -20.28 -4.65 12.99
N LEU A 25 -21.42 -4.36 12.39
CA LEU A 25 -22.65 -5.14 12.56
C LEU A 25 -22.94 -5.91 11.27
N ILE A 26 -23.18 -7.21 11.40
CA ILE A 26 -23.71 -8.06 10.32
C ILE A 26 -25.15 -8.39 10.67
N ILE A 27 -26.08 -8.02 9.79
CA ILE A 27 -27.52 -8.18 10.03
C ILE A 27 -28.18 -8.87 8.84
N SER A 28 -28.96 -9.92 9.11
CA SER A 28 -29.80 -10.53 8.09
C SER A 28 -31.07 -9.72 7.80
N LYS A 29 -31.48 -9.71 6.54
CA LYS A 29 -32.71 -9.07 6.06
C LYS A 29 -33.96 -9.56 6.78
N ALA A 30 -33.98 -10.83 7.16
CA ALA A 30 -35.13 -11.46 7.83
C ALA A 30 -35.34 -10.89 9.24
N LEU A 31 -34.27 -10.76 10.03
CA LEU A 31 -34.33 -10.21 11.38
C LEU A 31 -34.59 -8.71 11.38
N LEU A 32 -34.06 -8.03 10.37
CA LEU A 32 -34.31 -6.61 10.19
C LEU A 32 -35.79 -6.30 9.92
N LYS A 33 -36.47 -7.08 9.06
CA LYS A 33 -37.92 -6.91 8.82
C LYS A 33 -38.73 -7.08 10.11
N LYS A 34 -38.41 -8.08 10.93
CA LYS A 34 -39.07 -8.31 12.24
C LYS A 34 -38.89 -7.14 13.19
N ARG A 35 -37.67 -6.60 13.34
CA ARG A 35 -37.44 -5.44 14.21
C ARG A 35 -37.93 -4.12 13.62
N HIS A 36 -38.05 -4.01 12.30
CA HIS A 36 -38.65 -2.82 11.67
C HIS A 36 -40.11 -2.64 12.05
N GLU A 37 -40.88 -3.72 12.22
CA GLU A 37 -42.26 -3.64 12.70
C GLU A 37 -42.33 -3.09 14.14
N ASP A 38 -41.37 -3.47 14.99
CA ASP A 38 -41.24 -2.97 16.37
C ASP A 38 -40.76 -1.51 16.44
N ILE A 39 -39.81 -1.13 15.57
CA ILE A 39 -39.25 0.23 15.49
C ILE A 39 -40.25 1.20 14.82
N GLN A 40 -40.98 0.78 13.78
CA GLN A 40 -42.01 1.62 13.15
C GLN A 40 -43.22 1.87 14.05
N LYS A 41 -43.54 0.94 14.98
CA LYS A 41 -44.52 1.20 16.04
C LYS A 41 -44.09 2.33 16.98
N LYS A 42 -42.81 2.71 17.02
CA LYS A 42 -42.26 3.66 18.01
C LYS A 42 -41.90 5.07 17.54
N ARG A 43 -41.86 5.42 16.24
CA ARG A 43 -42.18 6.79 15.72
C ARG A 43 -41.79 7.01 14.24
N ARG A 44 -42.50 7.99 13.64
CA ARG A 44 -42.13 8.74 12.45
C ARG A 44 -41.01 9.76 12.76
N PHE A 45 -40.17 10.02 11.74
CA PHE A 45 -39.33 11.20 11.49
C PHE A 45 -37.79 11.13 11.71
N LEU A 46 -37.09 11.31 10.57
CA LEU A 46 -35.77 11.88 10.23
C LEU A 46 -34.43 11.44 10.88
N PHE A 47 -33.49 11.21 9.95
CA PHE A 47 -32.02 11.17 9.90
C PHE A 47 -31.14 11.51 11.13
N SER A 48 -31.61 12.22 12.16
CA SER A 48 -30.78 12.63 13.31
C SER A 48 -30.63 11.56 14.39
N GLN A 49 -31.52 10.56 14.46
CA GLN A 49 -31.42 9.45 15.45
C GLN A 49 -30.68 8.21 14.91
N LYS A 50 -29.92 8.34 13.80
CA LYS A 50 -29.24 7.22 13.11
C LYS A 50 -28.22 6.48 13.96
N GLN A 51 -27.26 7.23 14.50
CA GLN A 51 -26.29 6.69 15.46
C GLN A 51 -26.99 6.26 16.76
N GLU A 52 -28.08 6.91 17.15
CA GLU A 52 -28.81 6.58 18.37
C GLU A 52 -29.53 5.22 18.29
N VAL A 53 -30.07 4.86 17.13
CA VAL A 53 -30.70 3.55 16.88
C VAL A 53 -29.66 2.44 16.78
N LEU A 54 -28.57 2.65 16.01
CA LEU A 54 -27.50 1.65 15.88
C LEU A 54 -26.74 1.49 17.20
N SER A 55 -26.40 2.58 17.90
CA SER A 55 -25.81 2.51 19.25
C SER A 55 -26.74 1.84 20.26
N GLY A 56 -28.06 2.10 20.19
CA GLY A 56 -29.04 1.41 21.03
C GLY A 56 -29.13 -0.09 20.77
N LEU A 57 -28.91 -0.52 19.51
CA LEU A 57 -28.78 -1.93 19.13
C LEU A 57 -27.47 -2.52 19.65
N VAL A 58 -26.35 -1.84 19.45
CA VAL A 58 -25.02 -2.26 19.95
C VAL A 58 -25.04 -2.42 21.46
N ALA A 59 -25.65 -1.50 22.20
CA ALA A 59 -25.75 -1.54 23.66
C ALA A 59 -26.51 -2.76 24.21
N GLN A 60 -27.31 -3.42 23.39
CA GLN A 60 -28.08 -4.63 23.77
C GLN A 60 -27.39 -5.93 23.36
N LEU A 61 -26.33 -5.86 22.55
CA LEU A 61 -25.66 -7.02 21.98
C LEU A 61 -24.38 -7.33 22.75
N GLN A 62 -24.09 -8.62 22.90
CA GLN A 62 -22.80 -9.07 23.38
C GLN A 62 -21.90 -9.32 22.17
N ALA A 63 -20.70 -8.76 22.20
CA ALA A 63 -19.69 -9.00 21.17
C ALA A 63 -19.24 -10.46 21.23
N THR A 64 -19.05 -11.07 20.07
CA THR A 64 -18.50 -12.43 19.99
C THR A 64 -16.98 -12.38 20.14
N ASP A 65 -16.40 -13.32 20.89
CA ASP A 65 -14.93 -13.40 21.04
C ASP A 65 -14.24 -13.83 19.73
N THR A 66 -14.83 -14.77 19.01
CA THR A 66 -14.30 -15.33 17.75
C THR A 66 -15.40 -15.46 16.71
N PHE A 67 -15.11 -15.06 15.47
CA PHE A 67 -16.06 -15.15 14.36
C PHE A 67 -15.39 -15.66 13.09
N SER A 68 -15.89 -16.77 12.54
CA SER A 68 -15.44 -17.28 11.25
C SER A 68 -16.26 -16.65 10.12
N LEU A 69 -15.62 -15.81 9.32
CA LEU A 69 -16.25 -15.26 8.13
C LEU A 69 -16.29 -16.33 7.04
N THR A 70 -17.49 -16.68 6.57
CA THR A 70 -17.71 -17.66 5.50
C THR A 70 -18.76 -17.15 4.53
N GLN A 71 -18.97 -17.85 3.40
CA GLN A 71 -20.06 -17.55 2.47
C GLN A 71 -21.45 -17.74 3.10
N HIS A 72 -21.58 -18.59 4.12
CA HIS A 72 -22.85 -18.88 4.75
C HIS A 72 -22.90 -18.14 6.08
N LEU A 73 -23.30 -16.88 6.02
CA LEU A 73 -23.50 -16.06 7.20
C LEU A 73 -24.73 -16.58 7.98
N PRO A 74 -24.65 -16.62 9.32
CA PRO A 74 -25.78 -17.06 10.13
C PRO A 74 -26.93 -16.05 10.03
N ASN A 75 -28.16 -16.55 10.21
CA ASN A 75 -29.36 -15.71 10.20
C ASN A 75 -29.58 -15.05 11.58
N GLU A 76 -28.55 -14.37 12.09
CA GLU A 76 -28.51 -13.67 13.37
C GLU A 76 -27.88 -12.28 13.25
N ILE A 77 -27.92 -11.49 14.33
CA ILE A 77 -27.20 -10.21 14.40
C ILE A 77 -25.84 -10.48 15.04
N ILE A 78 -24.77 -10.16 14.32
CA ILE A 78 -23.40 -10.34 14.81
C ILE A 78 -22.79 -8.97 15.06
N LEU A 79 -22.27 -8.77 16.28
CA LEU A 79 -21.51 -7.60 16.67
C LEU A 79 -20.02 -7.97 16.71
N LEU A 80 -19.23 -7.32 15.85
CA LEU A 80 -17.79 -7.46 15.80
C LEU A 80 -17.13 -6.19 16.34
N THR A 81 -16.20 -6.34 17.26
CA THR A 81 -15.49 -5.23 17.92
C THR A 81 -13.98 -5.48 17.87
N GLU A 82 -13.18 -4.54 18.37
CA GLU A 82 -11.72 -4.68 18.48
C GLU A 82 -11.27 -5.91 19.30
N LYS A 83 -12.17 -6.46 20.14
CA LYS A 83 -11.92 -7.67 20.93
C LYS A 83 -12.20 -8.95 20.13
N THR A 84 -13.06 -8.86 19.13
CA THR A 84 -13.49 -9.99 18.30
C THR A 84 -12.38 -10.38 17.33
N THR A 85 -12.03 -11.67 17.33
CA THR A 85 -11.10 -12.24 16.34
C THR A 85 -11.87 -12.79 15.16
N VAL A 86 -11.73 -12.17 14.00
CA VAL A 86 -12.33 -12.59 12.74
C VAL A 86 -11.36 -13.45 11.96
N THR A 87 -11.71 -14.71 11.75
CA THR A 87 -10.90 -15.65 10.97
C THR A 87 -11.41 -15.74 9.53
N MET A 88 -10.51 -15.66 8.56
CA MET A 88 -10.83 -15.70 7.13
C MET A 88 -9.99 -16.77 6.44
N SER A 89 -10.63 -17.74 5.79
CA SER A 89 -9.95 -18.85 5.10
C SER A 89 -10.84 -19.40 3.99
N ASN A 90 -10.22 -19.84 2.89
CA ASN A 90 -10.90 -20.41 1.72
C ASN A 90 -11.99 -19.51 1.12
N ILE A 91 -11.82 -18.18 1.25
CA ILE A 91 -12.76 -17.19 0.74
C ILE A 91 -12.03 -16.08 0.00
N GLU A 92 -12.75 -15.45 -0.93
CA GLU A 92 -12.43 -14.15 -1.49
C GLU A 92 -13.42 -13.13 -0.91
N ILE A 93 -12.94 -11.98 -0.43
CA ILE A 93 -13.81 -10.90 0.07
C ILE A 93 -13.53 -9.58 -0.63
N SER A 94 -14.49 -8.65 -0.59
CA SER A 94 -14.20 -7.30 -1.09
C SER A 94 -13.14 -6.60 -0.23
N GLU A 95 -12.25 -5.84 -0.88
CA GLU A 95 -11.21 -5.03 -0.24
C GLU A 95 -11.78 -4.11 0.85
N LYS A 96 -13.00 -3.60 0.65
CA LYS A 96 -13.70 -2.71 1.56
C LYS A 96 -14.08 -3.43 2.85
N VAL A 97 -14.64 -4.64 2.74
CA VAL A 97 -14.91 -5.48 3.92
C VAL A 97 -13.62 -5.84 4.64
N PHE A 98 -12.57 -6.20 3.90
CA PHE A 98 -11.28 -6.50 4.50
C PHE A 98 -10.72 -5.32 5.30
N PHE A 99 -10.72 -4.10 4.76
CA PHE A 99 -10.19 -2.93 5.48
C PHE A 99 -11.01 -2.54 6.70
N VAL A 100 -12.34 -2.54 6.59
CA VAL A 100 -13.20 -2.24 7.76
C VAL A 100 -12.95 -3.27 8.86
N LEU A 101 -12.84 -4.56 8.54
CA LEU A 101 -12.49 -5.58 9.52
C LEU A 101 -11.08 -5.39 10.10
N LEU A 102 -10.11 -5.02 9.27
CA LEU A 102 -8.74 -4.75 9.68
C LEU A 102 -8.64 -3.59 10.69
N GLU A 103 -9.55 -2.62 10.59
CA GLU A 103 -9.61 -1.45 11.47
C GLU A 103 -10.41 -1.66 12.74
N LYS A 104 -11.47 -2.46 12.67
CA LYS A 104 -12.46 -2.57 13.75
C LYS A 104 -12.37 -3.87 14.53
N THR A 105 -11.59 -4.86 14.09
CA THR A 105 -11.54 -6.20 14.68
C THR A 105 -10.12 -6.74 14.72
N LYS A 106 -9.87 -7.79 15.50
CA LYS A 106 -8.65 -8.60 15.35
C LYS A 106 -8.82 -9.50 14.15
N VAL A 107 -7.82 -9.58 13.28
CA VAL A 107 -7.89 -10.38 12.04
C VAL A 107 -6.91 -11.54 12.08
N ALA A 108 -7.39 -12.73 11.72
CA ALA A 108 -6.57 -13.91 11.49
C ALA A 108 -6.79 -14.46 10.07
N ILE A 109 -5.73 -14.44 9.26
CA ILE A 109 -5.74 -14.94 7.89
C ILE A 109 -5.27 -16.39 7.87
N GLY A 110 -6.13 -17.31 7.42
CA GLY A 110 -5.77 -18.69 7.17
C GLY A 110 -5.51 -18.96 5.68
N GLU A 111 -5.63 -20.21 5.27
CA GLU A 111 -5.27 -20.63 3.91
C GLU A 111 -6.22 -20.05 2.85
N ARG A 112 -5.70 -19.87 1.63
CA ARG A 112 -6.48 -19.54 0.43
C ARG A 112 -7.41 -18.34 0.62
N PHE A 113 -6.89 -17.26 1.21
CA PHE A 113 -7.59 -16.00 1.35
C PHE A 113 -7.21 -15.04 0.21
N SER A 114 -8.19 -14.30 -0.31
CA SER A 114 -7.96 -13.25 -1.29
C SER A 114 -8.89 -12.06 -1.12
N ILE A 115 -8.48 -10.91 -1.64
CA ILE A 115 -9.28 -9.69 -1.73
C ILE A 115 -9.54 -9.30 -3.19
N THR A 116 -10.72 -8.75 -3.45
CA THR A 116 -11.18 -8.31 -4.77
C THR A 116 -11.87 -6.96 -4.71
N LYS A 117 -12.12 -6.37 -5.87
CA LYS A 117 -12.76 -5.06 -5.99
C LYS A 117 -14.14 -5.06 -5.33
N ASN A 118 -14.42 -4.04 -4.52
CA ASN A 118 -15.78 -3.85 -4.02
C ASN A 118 -16.70 -3.38 -5.15
N ILE A 119 -17.80 -4.12 -5.39
CA ILE A 119 -18.85 -3.73 -6.33
C ILE A 119 -20.14 -3.53 -5.55
N ASP A 120 -20.72 -2.35 -5.68
CA ASP A 120 -21.93 -1.99 -4.95
C ASP A 120 -23.10 -2.92 -5.32
N ASN A 121 -23.86 -3.31 -4.30
CA ASN A 121 -25.03 -4.20 -4.37
C ASN A 121 -24.77 -5.67 -4.75
N GLU A 122 -23.52 -6.05 -4.93
CA GLU A 122 -23.15 -7.44 -5.17
C GLU A 122 -22.61 -8.14 -3.92
N ASP A 123 -22.53 -9.47 -3.98
CA ASP A 123 -22.02 -10.29 -2.90
C ASP A 123 -20.53 -10.04 -2.67
N CYS A 124 -20.22 -9.58 -1.46
CA CYS A 124 -18.88 -9.23 -1.01
C CYS A 124 -18.06 -10.42 -0.49
N ILE A 125 -18.61 -11.65 -0.44
CA ILE A 125 -17.91 -12.87 -0.04
C ILE A 125 -18.12 -13.95 -1.10
N ARG A 126 -17.04 -14.62 -1.50
CA ARG A 126 -17.04 -15.67 -2.54
C ARG A 126 -16.11 -16.81 -2.17
N GLU A 127 -16.20 -17.89 -2.93
CA GLU A 127 -15.28 -19.03 -2.78
C GLU A 127 -13.95 -18.63 -3.34
N HIS A 128 -12.87 -19.08 -2.70
CA HIS A 128 -11.56 -18.93 -3.29
C HIS A 128 -11.51 -19.60 -4.68
N GLY A 129 -10.94 -18.91 -5.66
CA GLY A 129 -10.79 -19.42 -7.03
C GLY A 129 -11.96 -19.11 -7.98
N MET A 130 -13.07 -18.55 -7.47
CA MET A 130 -14.16 -18.02 -8.30
C MET A 130 -13.81 -16.61 -8.81
N ALA A 131 -12.77 -16.54 -9.65
CA ALA A 131 -12.04 -15.31 -9.95
C ALA A 131 -12.90 -14.22 -10.62
N ARG A 132 -12.89 -13.03 -10.00
CA ARG A 132 -12.87 -11.79 -10.77
C ARG A 132 -11.43 -11.39 -10.98
N GLU A 133 -10.95 -11.45 -12.22
CA GLU A 133 -9.71 -10.78 -12.60
C GLU A 133 -9.95 -9.28 -12.73
N THR A 134 -10.51 -8.65 -11.69
CA THR A 134 -10.69 -7.21 -11.64
C THR A 134 -9.63 -6.62 -10.73
N PRO A 135 -8.62 -5.92 -11.28
CA PRO A 135 -7.60 -5.27 -10.50
C PRO A 135 -8.19 -4.29 -9.47
N ILE A 136 -7.60 -4.26 -8.28
CA ILE A 136 -7.97 -3.37 -7.18
C ILE A 136 -7.03 -2.17 -7.07
N CYS A 137 -7.56 -1.02 -6.68
CA CYS A 137 -6.75 0.13 -6.30
C CYS A 137 -6.64 0.18 -4.77
N LEU A 138 -5.43 0.02 -4.24
CA LEU A 138 -5.16 0.11 -2.81
C LEU A 138 -4.90 1.56 -2.43
N GLU A 139 -5.96 2.30 -2.12
CA GLU A 139 -5.87 3.73 -1.80
C GLU A 139 -6.26 4.04 -0.36
N ARG A 140 -5.41 4.80 0.33
CA ARG A 140 -5.71 5.24 1.70
C ARG A 140 -4.96 6.50 2.09
N TYR A 141 -5.69 7.48 2.64
CA TYR A 141 -5.17 8.81 2.98
C TYR A 141 -5.29 9.17 4.47
N GLU A 142 -5.86 8.28 5.27
CA GLU A 142 -6.12 8.49 6.70
C GLU A 142 -5.18 7.65 7.57
N ALA A 143 -4.81 8.24 8.72
CA ALA A 143 -4.09 7.52 9.75
C ALA A 143 -5.00 6.42 10.29
N GLY A 144 -4.67 5.16 10.01
CA GLY A 144 -5.43 4.01 10.51
C GLY A 144 -5.27 3.86 12.03
N SER A 145 -6.16 3.08 12.63
CA SER A 145 -6.02 2.62 14.02
C SER A 145 -4.71 1.85 14.23
N SER A 146 -4.14 1.89 15.45
CA SER A 146 -3.00 1.02 15.83
C SER A 146 -3.30 -0.46 15.62
N LEU A 147 -4.58 -0.83 15.70
CA LEU A 147 -5.07 -2.19 15.44
C LEU A 147 -4.75 -2.68 14.02
N VAL A 148 -4.69 -1.77 13.04
CA VAL A 148 -4.31 -2.11 11.66
C VAL A 148 -2.88 -2.65 11.62
N ILE A 149 -1.95 -1.97 12.30
CA ILE A 149 -0.54 -2.37 12.34
C ILE A 149 -0.42 -3.73 13.06
N GLU A 150 -1.05 -3.86 14.23
CA GLU A 150 -1.04 -5.12 14.99
C GLU A 150 -1.58 -6.31 14.19
N ASN A 151 -2.68 -6.10 13.45
CA ASN A 151 -3.25 -7.14 12.61
C ASN A 151 -2.29 -7.53 11.48
N ILE A 152 -1.69 -6.55 10.81
CA ILE A 152 -0.74 -6.79 9.71
C ILE A 152 0.51 -7.52 10.20
N GLU A 153 1.06 -7.14 11.36
CA GLU A 153 2.24 -7.78 11.94
C GLU A 153 2.03 -9.28 12.17
N ARG A 154 0.82 -9.69 12.57
CA ARG A 154 0.45 -11.08 12.81
C ARG A 154 0.27 -11.90 11.52
N MET A 155 0.13 -11.26 10.36
CA MET A 155 -0.09 -11.96 9.09
C MET A 155 1.20 -12.58 8.56
N SER A 156 1.10 -13.78 8.00
CA SER A 156 2.19 -14.38 7.23
C SER A 156 2.44 -13.59 5.94
N PRO A 157 3.70 -13.51 5.46
CA PRO A 157 3.97 -12.94 4.15
C PRO A 157 3.25 -13.69 3.02
N SER A 158 2.88 -12.97 1.96
CA SER A 158 2.17 -13.50 0.80
C SER A 158 0.91 -14.33 1.13
N SER A 159 0.25 -14.05 2.26
CA SER A 159 -0.95 -14.76 2.70
C SER A 159 -2.24 -14.28 2.03
N ILE A 160 -2.22 -13.10 1.42
CA ILE A 160 -3.41 -12.46 0.82
C ILE A 160 -3.28 -12.47 -0.70
N GLY A 161 -4.10 -13.25 -1.40
CA GLY A 161 -4.22 -13.15 -2.85
C GLY A 161 -4.89 -11.83 -3.27
N CYS A 162 -4.35 -11.15 -4.27
CA CYS A 162 -5.00 -9.99 -4.87
C CYS A 162 -4.50 -9.78 -6.31
N SER A 163 -5.30 -9.07 -7.12
CA SER A 163 -4.85 -8.49 -8.39
C SER A 163 -4.84 -6.98 -8.21
N LEU A 164 -3.67 -6.32 -8.32
CA LEU A 164 -3.55 -4.88 -8.06
C LEU A 164 -3.53 -4.11 -9.38
N LYS A 165 -4.10 -2.91 -9.40
CA LYS A 165 -3.90 -1.93 -10.48
C LYS A 165 -2.88 -0.88 -10.06
N GLU A 166 -3.13 -0.32 -8.88
CA GLU A 166 -2.46 0.85 -8.32
C GLU A 166 -2.39 0.72 -6.80
N VAL A 167 -1.38 1.33 -6.20
CA VAL A 167 -1.23 1.43 -4.75
C VAL A 167 -0.88 2.87 -4.40
N LEU A 168 -1.75 3.56 -3.65
CA LEU A 168 -1.57 4.93 -3.18
C LEU A 168 -1.82 5.00 -1.67
N LEU A 169 -0.76 4.88 -0.88
CA LEU A 169 -0.86 4.84 0.58
C LEU A 169 -0.15 6.04 1.19
N HIS A 170 -0.94 6.88 1.85
CA HIS A 170 -0.48 8.15 2.40
C HIS A 170 -0.71 8.20 3.92
N ASN A 171 0.40 8.28 4.64
CA ASN A 171 0.48 8.50 6.07
C ASN A 171 -0.32 7.49 6.91
N THR A 172 -0.20 6.21 6.56
CA THR A 172 -0.98 5.12 7.16
C THR A 172 -0.13 3.88 7.43
N GLY A 173 -0.42 3.18 8.53
CA GLY A 173 0.20 1.89 8.87
C GLY A 173 -0.16 0.76 7.90
N LEU A 174 -1.18 0.96 7.06
CA LEU A 174 -1.55 0.03 5.99
C LEU A 174 -0.41 -0.20 5.00
N ILE A 175 0.59 0.70 4.90
CA ILE A 175 1.79 0.48 4.10
C ILE A 175 2.43 -0.88 4.40
N ASN A 176 2.45 -1.32 5.66
CA ASN A 176 2.98 -2.62 6.07
C ASN A 176 2.24 -3.84 5.48
N ILE A 177 1.10 -3.67 4.79
CA ILE A 177 0.36 -4.77 4.13
C ILE A 177 1.09 -5.31 2.90
N LEU A 178 1.91 -4.49 2.23
CA LEU A 178 2.56 -4.82 0.96
C LEU A 178 3.21 -6.21 0.92
N PRO A 179 4.04 -6.62 1.89
CA PRO A 179 4.60 -7.97 1.91
C PRO A 179 3.63 -9.10 2.22
N LYS A 180 2.45 -8.78 2.76
CA LYS A 180 1.39 -9.76 3.04
C LYS A 180 0.58 -10.08 1.79
N LEU A 181 0.69 -9.23 0.75
CA LEU A 181 0.07 -9.43 -0.54
C LEU A 181 0.85 -10.43 -1.39
N ARG A 182 0.14 -11.36 -2.01
CA ARG A 182 0.65 -12.30 -3.00
C ARG A 182 0.49 -11.69 -4.39
N ILE A 183 1.43 -10.83 -4.73
CA ILE A 183 1.53 -10.16 -6.03
C ILE A 183 2.21 -11.14 -7.00
N LYS A 184 1.60 -11.36 -8.18
CA LYS A 184 2.20 -12.23 -9.20
C LYS A 184 3.44 -11.55 -9.82
N ARG A 185 4.40 -12.34 -10.30
CA ARG A 185 5.64 -11.81 -10.90
C ARG A 185 5.41 -11.03 -12.19
N ASP A 186 4.39 -11.41 -12.96
CA ASP A 186 3.95 -10.76 -14.20
C ASP A 186 3.05 -9.54 -13.94
N TRP A 187 3.00 -9.04 -12.71
CA TRP A 187 2.22 -7.87 -12.37
C TRP A 187 2.78 -6.61 -13.03
N GLU A 188 1.93 -5.93 -13.79
CA GLU A 188 2.17 -4.59 -14.32
C GLU A 188 1.32 -3.57 -13.55
N ALA A 189 1.99 -2.67 -12.83
CA ALA A 189 1.36 -1.62 -12.05
C ALA A 189 1.42 -0.29 -12.80
N GLU A 190 0.31 0.46 -12.78
CA GLU A 190 0.33 1.82 -13.31
C GLU A 190 1.03 2.78 -12.34
N TYR A 191 0.70 2.69 -11.03
CA TYR A 191 1.23 3.57 -10.01
C TYR A 191 1.51 2.85 -8.68
N LEU A 192 2.69 3.10 -8.10
CA LEU A 192 3.03 2.82 -6.70
C LEU A 192 3.44 4.13 -6.00
N GLY A 193 2.53 4.72 -5.25
CA GLY A 193 2.74 5.93 -4.46
C GLY A 193 2.70 5.63 -2.97
N LEU A 194 3.81 5.82 -2.26
CA LEU A 194 3.88 5.68 -0.80
C LEU A 194 4.44 6.97 -0.20
N ASN A 195 3.72 7.55 0.76
CA ASN A 195 4.22 8.72 1.49
C ASN A 195 3.95 8.56 2.98
N THR A 196 4.95 8.71 3.83
CA THR A 196 4.69 8.78 5.28
C THR A 196 5.75 9.50 6.09
N LYS A 197 5.29 10.33 7.03
CA LYS A 197 6.13 11.05 8.00
C LYS A 197 6.35 10.29 9.31
N GLU A 198 5.68 9.15 9.49
CA GLU A 198 5.82 8.27 10.67
C GLU A 198 6.69 7.07 10.32
N LYS A 199 7.67 6.76 11.19
CA LYS A 199 8.63 5.68 10.94
C LYS A 199 7.96 4.31 11.10
N GLU A 200 6.99 4.23 12.00
CA GLU A 200 6.24 3.05 12.41
C GLU A 200 5.43 2.48 11.24
N HIS A 201 4.99 3.34 10.31
CA HIS A 201 4.24 2.94 9.11
C HIS A 201 5.06 2.12 8.10
N VAL A 202 6.39 2.08 8.22
CA VAL A 202 7.27 1.27 7.37
C VAL A 202 8.10 0.26 8.16
N ALA A 203 8.01 0.26 9.50
CA ALA A 203 8.84 -0.58 10.37
C ALA A 203 8.70 -2.07 10.03
N GLY A 204 7.46 -2.56 9.89
CA GLY A 204 7.19 -3.96 9.55
C GLY A 204 7.79 -4.38 8.20
N ILE A 205 7.81 -3.49 7.21
CA ILE A 205 8.49 -3.74 5.91
C ILE A 205 10.01 -3.85 6.08
N LEU A 206 10.60 -3.03 6.94
CA LEU A 206 12.05 -2.99 7.11
C LEU A 206 12.58 -4.15 7.96
N GLU A 207 11.79 -4.60 8.93
CA GLU A 207 12.16 -5.67 9.87
C GLU A 207 12.07 -7.07 9.25
N GLN A 208 11.12 -7.30 8.35
CA GLN A 208 11.02 -8.58 7.66
C GLN A 208 12.23 -8.82 6.71
N GLY A 209 12.65 -10.07 6.61
CA GLY A 209 13.77 -10.48 5.76
C GLY A 209 13.43 -10.67 4.27
N GLN A 210 12.14 -10.66 3.91
CA GLN A 210 11.69 -10.94 2.55
C GLN A 210 11.59 -9.66 1.70
N THR A 211 11.97 -9.78 0.43
CA THR A 211 11.81 -8.73 -0.57
C THR A 211 10.40 -8.76 -1.17
N ILE A 212 9.91 -7.59 -1.54
CA ILE A 212 8.64 -7.39 -2.24
C ILE A 212 8.94 -7.45 -3.74
N CYS A 213 8.34 -8.43 -4.42
CA CYS A 213 8.45 -8.56 -5.87
C CYS A 213 7.30 -7.81 -6.53
N PHE A 214 7.60 -6.62 -7.02
CA PHE A 214 6.76 -5.97 -8.02
C PHE A 214 7.33 -6.37 -9.40
N GLY A 215 6.49 -6.70 -10.38
CA GLY A 215 6.95 -6.99 -11.73
C GLY A 215 7.43 -5.69 -12.39
N ARG A 216 6.58 -5.11 -13.23
CA ARG A 216 6.82 -3.83 -13.88
C ARG A 216 5.97 -2.73 -13.25
N VAL A 217 6.57 -1.59 -12.94
CA VAL A 217 5.86 -0.41 -12.40
C VAL A 217 6.08 0.77 -13.33
N LYS A 218 5.00 1.36 -13.84
CA LYS A 218 5.13 2.54 -14.70
C LYS A 218 5.64 3.74 -13.92
N SER A 219 4.98 4.14 -12.82
CA SER A 219 5.46 5.24 -11.99
C SER A 219 5.51 4.87 -10.50
N MET A 220 6.66 5.10 -9.89
CA MET A 220 6.94 4.81 -8.49
C MET A 220 7.35 6.10 -7.76
N TRP A 221 6.53 6.53 -6.81
CA TRP A 221 6.78 7.69 -5.98
C TRP A 221 6.87 7.30 -4.51
N LEU A 222 8.06 7.45 -3.92
CA LEU A 222 8.28 7.19 -2.50
C LEU A 222 8.71 8.49 -1.81
N SER A 223 8.00 8.88 -0.76
CA SER A 223 8.23 10.15 -0.07
C SER A 223 8.36 9.98 1.44
N GLU A 224 9.27 10.76 2.03
CA GLU A 224 9.59 10.79 3.45
C GLU A 224 10.10 9.42 3.96
N TYR A 225 9.61 8.84 5.05
CA TYR A 225 10.11 7.53 5.51
C TYR A 225 9.79 6.38 4.53
N ALA A 226 8.82 6.57 3.61
CA ALA A 226 8.50 5.58 2.59
C ALA A 226 9.66 5.32 1.61
N VAL A 227 10.62 6.25 1.46
CA VAL A 227 11.83 6.02 0.66
C VAL A 227 12.60 4.78 1.09
N SER A 228 12.45 4.36 2.35
CA SER A 228 13.13 3.17 2.87
C SER A 228 12.60 1.85 2.28
N VAL A 229 11.37 1.85 1.75
CA VAL A 229 10.76 0.68 1.10
C VAL A 229 11.56 0.25 -0.13
N VAL A 230 12.26 1.17 -0.81
CA VAL A 230 13.13 0.86 -1.97
C VAL A 230 14.17 -0.21 -1.65
N THR A 231 14.60 -0.31 -0.38
CA THR A 231 15.61 -1.28 0.06
C THR A 231 15.09 -2.70 0.17
N LYS A 232 13.77 -2.88 0.04
CA LYS A 232 13.08 -4.17 0.15
C LYS A 232 12.46 -4.61 -1.17
N LEU A 233 12.76 -3.94 -2.29
CA LEU A 233 12.29 -4.37 -3.61
C LEU A 233 13.20 -5.48 -4.16
N SER A 234 12.63 -6.39 -4.95
CA SER A 234 13.37 -7.50 -5.59
C SER A 234 14.49 -6.98 -6.52
N HIS A 235 15.57 -7.76 -6.63
CA HIS A 235 16.74 -7.44 -7.45
C HIS A 235 16.71 -8.06 -8.85
N GLU A 236 15.99 -9.16 -9.02
CA GLU A 236 15.89 -9.89 -10.29
C GLU A 236 14.56 -9.52 -10.96
N ASP A 237 14.63 -8.98 -12.18
CA ASP A 237 13.52 -8.60 -13.07
C ASP A 237 12.57 -7.48 -12.62
N PHE A 238 13.00 -6.63 -11.68
CA PHE A 238 12.25 -5.44 -11.31
C PHE A 238 12.48 -4.30 -12.32
N GLU A 239 11.40 -3.79 -12.90
CA GLU A 239 11.43 -2.70 -13.89
C GLU A 239 10.58 -1.51 -13.46
N VAL A 240 11.14 -0.30 -13.56
CA VAL A 240 10.43 0.94 -13.25
C VAL A 240 10.58 1.93 -14.40
N GLU A 241 9.50 2.49 -14.94
CA GLU A 241 9.69 3.56 -15.94
C GLU A 241 10.12 4.87 -15.26
N GLU A 242 9.42 5.29 -14.22
CA GLU A 242 9.72 6.52 -13.47
C GLU A 242 9.87 6.25 -11.97
N LEU A 243 11.08 6.47 -11.44
CA LEU A 243 11.36 6.40 -10.01
C LEU A 243 11.57 7.81 -9.45
N SER A 244 10.69 8.22 -8.53
CA SER A 244 10.82 9.48 -7.80
C SER A 244 10.95 9.23 -6.30
N LEU A 245 12.05 9.70 -5.70
CA LEU A 245 12.31 9.65 -4.27
C LEU A 245 12.41 11.06 -3.70
N HIS A 246 11.59 11.36 -2.70
CA HIS A 246 11.59 12.67 -2.03
C HIS A 246 11.77 12.52 -0.52
N ALA A 247 12.64 13.34 0.08
CA ALA A 247 12.77 13.39 1.53
C ALA A 247 13.09 14.80 2.02
N SER A 248 12.18 15.40 2.79
CA SER A 248 12.32 16.78 3.28
C SER A 248 13.31 16.90 4.45
N ARG A 249 13.62 15.81 5.15
CA ARG A 249 14.49 15.79 6.34
C ARG A 249 15.49 14.64 6.30
N LYS A 250 16.69 14.87 6.84
CA LYS A 250 17.76 13.87 6.97
C LYS A 250 17.29 12.58 7.66
N LYS A 251 16.41 12.67 8.65
CA LYS A 251 15.90 11.51 9.41
C LYS A 251 15.15 10.50 8.52
N HIS A 252 14.50 10.96 7.44
CA HIS A 252 13.69 10.12 6.58
C HIS A 252 14.53 9.15 5.72
N VAL A 253 15.78 9.51 5.42
CA VAL A 253 16.72 8.68 4.65
C VAL A 253 17.72 7.92 5.54
N ALA A 254 17.73 8.17 6.85
CA ALA A 254 18.75 7.66 7.76
C ALA A 254 18.84 6.12 7.72
N ALA A 255 17.71 5.44 7.82
CA ALA A 255 17.65 3.98 7.80
C ALA A 255 18.29 3.37 6.54
N VAL A 256 18.06 3.96 5.36
CA VAL A 256 18.65 3.48 4.10
C VAL A 256 20.16 3.70 4.07
N LEU A 257 20.62 4.84 4.56
CA LEU A 257 22.05 5.20 4.55
C LEU A 257 22.87 4.43 5.58
N GLU A 258 22.23 3.91 6.62
CA GLU A 258 22.80 3.07 7.68
C GLU A 258 22.95 1.61 7.25
N GLN A 259 22.18 1.13 6.26
CA GLN A 259 22.35 -0.23 5.73
C GLN A 259 23.76 -0.43 5.18
N GLU A 260 24.38 -1.55 5.50
CA GLU A 260 25.72 -1.89 4.99
C GLU A 260 25.70 -2.07 3.47
N LYS A 261 24.75 -2.88 3.00
CA LYS A 261 24.59 -3.22 1.58
C LYS A 261 23.86 -2.10 0.84
N PRO A 262 24.28 -1.78 -0.41
CA PRO A 262 23.49 -0.96 -1.31
C PRO A 262 22.19 -1.67 -1.71
N PHE A 263 21.20 -0.91 -2.18
CA PHE A 263 19.97 -1.43 -2.76
C PHE A 263 20.01 -1.30 -4.30
N CYS A 264 19.40 -2.24 -5.01
CA CYS A 264 19.29 -2.20 -6.46
C CYS A 264 17.88 -1.76 -6.86
N VAL A 265 17.80 -0.88 -7.85
CA VAL A 265 16.53 -0.35 -8.41
C VAL A 265 16.15 -1.03 -9.73
N GLY A 266 16.87 -2.09 -10.12
CA GLY A 266 16.60 -2.84 -11.34
C GLY A 266 16.87 -2.03 -12.62
N ARG A 267 16.03 -2.25 -13.64
CA ARG A 267 16.02 -1.44 -14.87
C ARG A 267 15.10 -0.24 -14.64
N VAL A 268 15.61 0.96 -14.93
CA VAL A 268 14.88 2.22 -14.73
C VAL A 268 15.05 3.18 -15.91
N LYS A 269 13.96 3.74 -16.44
CA LYS A 269 14.07 4.75 -17.51
C LYS A 269 14.42 6.12 -16.97
N SER A 270 13.72 6.57 -15.92
CA SER A 270 13.87 7.91 -15.34
C SER A 270 14.02 7.87 -13.83
N VAL A 271 15.00 8.59 -13.29
CA VAL A 271 15.22 8.73 -11.85
C VAL A 271 15.20 10.20 -11.44
N TRP A 272 14.36 10.52 -10.45
CA TRP A 272 14.23 11.85 -9.85
C TRP A 272 14.47 11.76 -8.34
N LEU A 273 15.49 12.46 -7.84
CA LEU A 273 15.82 12.48 -6.42
C LEU A 273 15.76 13.91 -5.90
N GLU A 274 14.94 14.12 -4.88
CA GLU A 274 14.63 15.46 -4.35
C GLU A 274 15.07 15.63 -2.89
N CYS A 275 15.54 16.84 -2.55
CA CYS A 275 15.93 17.21 -1.19
C CYS A 275 16.96 16.23 -0.58
N TYR A 276 16.72 15.64 0.60
CA TYR A 276 17.65 14.70 1.23
C TYR A 276 17.71 13.34 0.51
N ALA A 277 16.75 13.01 -0.35
CA ALA A 277 16.74 11.75 -1.09
C ALA A 277 17.92 11.65 -2.08
N VAL A 278 18.48 12.79 -2.53
CA VAL A 278 19.71 12.82 -3.35
C VAL A 278 20.87 12.08 -2.70
N SER A 279 20.92 12.00 -1.36
CA SER A 279 21.98 11.29 -0.64
C SER A 279 21.93 9.77 -0.81
N LEU A 280 20.78 9.23 -1.24
CA LEU A 280 20.56 7.81 -1.48
C LEU A 280 21.34 7.29 -2.68
N ILE A 281 21.75 8.14 -3.62
CA ILE A 281 22.61 7.71 -4.75
C ILE A 281 23.89 7.02 -4.27
N THR A 282 24.35 7.35 -3.06
CA THR A 282 25.56 6.75 -2.47
C THR A 282 25.39 5.27 -2.08
N LYS A 283 24.17 4.74 -2.18
CA LYS A 283 23.75 3.38 -1.83
C LYS A 283 22.93 2.72 -2.94
N MET A 284 22.78 3.36 -4.09
CA MET A 284 21.95 2.87 -5.18
C MET A 284 22.79 2.11 -6.19
N ILE A 285 22.31 0.96 -6.62
CA ILE A 285 22.82 0.19 -7.76
C ILE A 285 21.76 0.21 -8.85
N ILE A 286 22.19 0.49 -10.07
CA ILE A 286 21.38 0.39 -11.29
C ILE A 286 21.90 -0.81 -12.08
N HIS A 287 21.01 -1.53 -12.77
CA HIS A 287 21.39 -2.67 -13.60
C HIS A 287 22.40 -2.25 -14.68
N GLU A 288 23.42 -3.08 -14.95
CA GLU A 288 24.54 -2.72 -15.85
C GLU A 288 24.10 -2.44 -17.29
N ASP A 289 23.12 -3.21 -17.79
CA ASP A 289 22.54 -3.03 -19.12
C ASP A 289 21.51 -1.89 -19.21
N ASN A 290 21.35 -1.08 -18.16
CA ASN A 290 20.36 0.00 -18.15
C ASN A 290 20.90 1.27 -18.83
N THR A 291 20.16 1.79 -19.82
CA THR A 291 20.39 3.13 -20.38
C THR A 291 19.23 4.03 -19.95
N MET A 292 19.48 4.94 -19.00
CA MET A 292 18.47 5.86 -18.49
C MET A 292 18.17 6.97 -19.51
N GLU A 293 16.89 7.28 -19.68
CA GLU A 293 16.43 8.45 -20.42
C GLU A 293 16.65 9.73 -19.61
N SER A 294 16.46 9.68 -18.29
CA SER A 294 16.59 10.86 -17.43
C SER A 294 17.17 10.53 -16.06
N PHE A 295 18.05 11.42 -15.57
CA PHE A 295 18.59 11.35 -14.22
C PHE A 295 18.70 12.75 -13.64
N VAL A 296 17.87 13.04 -12.64
CA VAL A 296 17.70 14.37 -12.06
C VAL A 296 18.00 14.36 -10.57
N LEU A 297 18.91 15.26 -10.16
CA LEU A 297 19.14 15.59 -8.75
C LEU A 297 18.66 17.02 -8.48
N ASP A 298 17.53 17.16 -7.80
CA ASP A 298 16.98 18.47 -7.44
C ASP A 298 17.04 18.69 -5.92
N ALA A 299 18.09 19.42 -5.51
CA ALA A 299 18.26 19.76 -4.11
C ALA A 299 19.15 20.99 -3.92
N GLY A 300 18.87 21.76 -2.86
CA GLY A 300 19.79 22.80 -2.40
C GLY A 300 21.12 22.24 -1.86
N LYS A 301 22.20 23.03 -1.95
CA LYS A 301 23.59 22.66 -1.59
C LYS A 301 23.74 21.87 -0.28
N LYS A 302 22.97 22.21 0.76
CA LYS A 302 23.01 21.55 2.08
C LYS A 302 22.76 20.04 2.01
N HIS A 303 21.96 19.58 1.05
CA HIS A 303 21.56 18.18 0.90
C HIS A 303 22.67 17.30 0.30
N PHE A 304 23.61 17.89 -0.45
CA PHE A 304 24.68 17.15 -1.12
C PHE A 304 25.89 16.83 -0.24
N SER A 305 25.88 17.25 1.04
CA SER A 305 27.02 17.09 1.96
C SER A 305 27.55 15.65 2.05
N ARG A 306 26.70 14.63 1.93
CA ARG A 306 27.13 13.21 1.94
C ARG A 306 27.79 12.79 0.61
N ILE A 307 27.30 13.27 -0.52
CA ILE A 307 27.86 12.97 -1.84
C ILE A 307 29.23 13.63 -1.98
N LEU A 308 29.37 14.88 -1.52
CA LEU A 308 30.62 15.63 -1.60
C LEU A 308 31.77 14.99 -0.80
N LYS A 309 31.45 14.17 0.22
CA LYS A 309 32.43 13.39 1.00
C LYS A 309 32.94 12.14 0.27
N LYS A 310 32.29 11.74 -0.82
CA LYS A 310 32.73 10.59 -1.62
C LYS A 310 33.94 10.96 -2.48
N GLY A 311 34.72 9.94 -2.86
CA GLY A 311 35.81 10.10 -3.82
C GLY A 311 35.27 10.54 -5.18
N ASP A 312 36.13 11.10 -6.02
CA ASP A 312 35.76 11.37 -7.39
C ASP A 312 35.50 10.05 -8.14
N SER A 313 34.51 10.05 -9.03
CA SER A 313 34.07 8.87 -9.81
C SER A 313 33.81 7.60 -8.97
N SER A 314 33.28 7.75 -7.75
CA SER A 314 33.06 6.64 -6.82
C SER A 314 31.59 6.20 -6.69
N ILE A 315 30.67 6.88 -7.38
CA ILE A 315 29.25 6.53 -7.43
C ILE A 315 28.93 6.11 -8.86
N GLU A 316 28.58 4.85 -9.06
CA GLU A 316 28.26 4.29 -10.38
C GLU A 316 26.81 4.59 -10.77
N LEU A 317 26.60 5.09 -11.99
CA LEU A 317 25.26 5.31 -12.54
C LEU A 317 25.04 4.64 -13.91
N GLY A 318 26.11 4.22 -14.60
CA GLY A 318 26.00 3.63 -15.93
C GLY A 318 25.70 4.64 -17.04
N ARG A 319 24.87 4.23 -18.02
CA ARG A 319 24.61 4.97 -19.26
C ARG A 319 23.36 5.86 -19.13
N ILE A 320 23.45 7.11 -19.58
CA ILE A 320 22.37 8.11 -19.47
C ILE A 320 22.28 8.94 -20.75
N ARG A 321 21.08 9.19 -21.26
CA ARG A 321 20.84 10.14 -22.36
C ARG A 321 21.28 11.54 -21.94
N SER A 322 22.04 12.22 -22.79
CA SER A 322 22.56 13.56 -22.51
C SER A 322 21.44 14.59 -22.30
N SER A 323 20.32 14.45 -23.01
CA SER A 323 19.14 15.31 -22.93
C SER A 323 18.43 15.27 -21.57
N GLY A 324 18.50 14.14 -20.84
CA GLY A 324 17.89 13.95 -19.53
C GLY A 324 18.84 14.05 -18.34
N PHE A 325 20.12 14.37 -18.54
CA PHE A 325 21.10 14.42 -17.45
C PHE A 325 21.11 15.78 -16.73
N ARG A 326 20.37 15.89 -15.62
CA ARG A 326 20.24 17.12 -14.83
C ARG A 326 20.88 16.96 -13.44
N VAL A 327 22.21 17.08 -13.42
CA VAL A 327 23.02 17.00 -12.20
C VAL A 327 23.84 18.28 -12.01
N PRO A 328 23.85 18.89 -10.79
CA PRO A 328 24.69 20.05 -10.49
C PRO A 328 26.18 19.79 -10.76
N LYS A 329 26.87 20.75 -11.39
CA LYS A 329 28.28 20.61 -11.82
C LYS A 329 29.23 20.14 -10.71
N GLU A 330 29.03 20.62 -9.48
CA GLU A 330 29.84 20.25 -8.31
C GLU A 330 29.72 18.77 -7.90
N ILE A 331 28.62 18.12 -8.30
CA ILE A 331 28.32 16.72 -8.02
C ILE A 331 28.80 15.80 -9.14
N ARG A 332 28.81 16.26 -10.39
CA ARG A 332 29.20 15.44 -11.56
C ARG A 332 30.54 14.73 -11.38
N ARG A 333 31.55 15.40 -10.79
CA ARG A 333 32.88 14.79 -10.52
C ARG A 333 32.85 13.58 -9.57
N LYS A 334 31.78 13.42 -8.78
CA LYS A 334 31.61 12.30 -7.83
C LYS A 334 31.02 11.06 -8.49
N LEU A 335 30.47 11.21 -9.69
CA LEU A 335 29.71 10.19 -10.41
C LEU A 335 30.59 9.56 -11.51
N ARG A 336 30.46 8.25 -11.71
CA ARG A 336 30.91 7.54 -12.90
C ARG A 336 29.68 7.25 -13.76
N TYR A 337 29.67 7.80 -14.97
CA TYR A 337 28.57 7.70 -15.91
C TYR A 337 29.07 7.90 -17.34
N THR A 338 28.31 7.37 -18.29
CA THR A 338 28.52 7.56 -19.72
C THR A 338 27.31 8.31 -20.29
N LEU A 339 27.55 9.49 -20.88
CA LEU A 339 26.50 10.18 -21.63
C LEU A 339 26.41 9.61 -23.04
N VAL A 340 25.19 9.37 -23.50
CA VAL A 340 24.91 8.90 -24.86
C VAL A 340 23.96 9.86 -25.58
N ASP A 341 24.03 9.91 -26.91
CA ASP A 341 23.09 10.62 -27.79
C ASP A 341 21.71 9.93 -27.83
N GLU A 342 20.80 10.28 -28.75
CA GLU A 342 19.47 9.65 -28.87
C GLU A 342 19.54 8.25 -29.52
N GLU A 343 20.57 8.00 -30.34
CA GLU A 343 20.85 6.72 -30.99
C GLU A 343 21.58 5.71 -30.08
N GLY A 344 22.13 6.16 -28.95
CA GLY A 344 22.79 5.33 -27.93
C GLY A 344 24.31 5.28 -28.08
N LYS A 345 24.91 6.17 -28.86
CA LYS A 345 26.37 6.29 -29.01
C LYS A 345 26.94 7.20 -27.92
N GLU A 346 28.11 6.84 -27.43
CA GLU A 346 28.78 7.59 -26.37
C GLU A 346 29.24 8.96 -26.86
N MET A 347 29.00 10.00 -26.05
CA MET A 347 29.42 11.37 -26.39
C MET A 347 30.86 11.63 -25.95
N LEU A 348 31.63 12.26 -26.84
CA LEU A 348 33.01 12.68 -26.58
C LEU A 348 33.05 13.81 -25.54
N GLU A 349 34.16 13.96 -24.82
CA GLU A 349 34.29 14.95 -23.74
C GLU A 349 34.00 16.41 -24.19
N GLY A 350 34.24 16.74 -25.46
CA GLY A 350 33.98 18.07 -26.03
C GLY A 350 32.51 18.35 -26.40
N GLU A 351 31.64 17.33 -26.37
CA GLU A 351 30.22 17.43 -26.74
C GLU A 351 29.30 17.43 -25.50
N ARG A 352 29.89 17.37 -24.30
CA ARG A 352 29.16 17.30 -23.03
C ARG A 352 28.67 18.69 -22.59
N PRO A 353 27.38 18.86 -22.22
CA PRO A 353 26.79 20.15 -21.85
C PRO A 353 27.20 20.70 -20.47
#